data_AF-A0A7S3FLU7-F1
#
_entry.id   AF-A0A7S3FLU7-F1
#
_cell.length_a   1.000
_cell.length_b   1.000
_cell.length_c   1.000
_cell.angle_alpha   90.00
_cell.angle_beta   90.00
_cell.angle_gamma   90.00
#
_symmetry.space_group_name_H-M   'P 1'
#
loop_
_entity.id
_entity.type
_entity.pdbx_description
1 polymer ?
#
loop_
_entity_poly.entity_id
_entity_poly.type
_entity_poly.pdbx_seq_one_letter_code
_entity_poly.pdbx_strand_id
1 'polypeptide(L)'
;ENLRIADVCTGTCIEVANTQFMNPNAFIFLYENHLFLTFRDSQVQVWNFKGELVTSFEDHLLWHPNCNTNNIFITQEQDLIVSYCKPNAEGSEKSAASINVSSILTGKCQAKLGQGQGDEEEEMDASLVLRSPGGNRVSGDAALGDVTALFYNEERNEIYTGNAS
;
A
#
# COMPACT_ATOMS: atom_id res chain seq x y z
N GLU A 1 8.76 19.63 8.46
CA GLU A 1 8.79 19.63 9.93
C GLU A 1 9.44 18.33 10.38
N ASN A 2 10.02 18.30 11.59
CA ASN A 2 10.67 17.11 12.16
C ASN A 2 9.61 16.19 12.80
N LEU A 3 9.85 14.88 12.88
CA LEU A 3 9.05 14.02 13.75
C LEU A 3 9.42 14.29 15.19
N ARG A 4 8.42 14.41 16.06
CA ARG A 4 8.62 14.51 17.50
C ARG A 4 7.77 13.47 18.21
N ILE A 5 8.41 12.65 19.02
CA ILE A 5 7.77 11.66 19.89
C ILE A 5 8.05 12.09 21.32
N ALA A 6 7.03 12.55 22.02
CA ALA A 6 7.15 13.03 23.39
C ALA A 6 6.43 12.07 24.35
N ASP A 7 7.15 11.61 25.37
CA ASP A 7 6.56 10.91 26.50
C ASP A 7 5.85 11.92 27.41
N VAL A 8 4.53 11.79 27.53
CA VAL A 8 3.68 12.71 28.29
C VAL A 8 3.93 12.62 29.81
N CYS A 9 4.40 11.47 30.30
CA CYS A 9 4.65 11.23 31.72
C CYS A 9 6.05 11.72 32.15
N THR A 10 7.05 11.50 31.30
CA THR A 10 8.46 11.82 31.63
C THR A 10 8.96 13.13 31.03
N GLY A 11 8.26 13.67 30.03
CA GLY A 11 8.69 14.84 29.27
C GLY A 11 9.89 14.57 28.35
N THR A 12 10.31 13.32 28.22
CA THR A 12 11.38 12.94 27.30
C THR A 12 10.89 13.06 25.86
N CYS A 13 11.79 13.49 24.95
CA CYS A 13 11.45 13.76 23.57
C CYS A 13 12.49 13.13 22.64
N ILE A 14 12.02 12.41 21.63
CA ILE A 14 12.80 11.94 20.50
C ILE A 14 12.46 12.85 19.32
N GLU A 15 13.50 13.36 18.64
CA GLU A 15 13.35 14.18 17.45
C GLU A 15 14.07 13.53 16.27
N VAL A 16 13.34 13.32 15.17
CA VAL A 16 13.91 12.82 13.91
C VAL A 16 13.91 13.98 12.92
N ALA A 17 15.09 14.29 12.38
CA ALA A 17 15.28 15.40 11.47
C ALA A 17 14.44 15.23 10.20
N ASN A 18 13.97 16.35 9.64
CA ASN A 18 13.16 16.37 8.42
C ASN A 18 13.86 15.79 7.17
N THR A 19 15.18 15.67 7.20
CA THR A 19 15.99 15.03 6.16
C THR A 19 15.81 13.51 6.14
N GLN A 20 15.38 12.93 7.27
CA GLN A 20 15.07 11.51 7.42
C GLN A 20 13.55 11.30 7.48
N PHE A 21 12.84 12.19 8.18
CA PHE A 21 11.40 12.14 8.35
C PHE A 21 10.73 13.30 7.62
N MET A 22 10.33 13.03 6.39
CA MET A 22 9.61 13.99 5.57
C MET A 22 8.14 14.09 6.03
N ASN A 23 7.64 15.31 6.30
CA ASN A 23 6.29 15.55 6.84
C ASN A 23 5.21 14.74 6.08
N PRO A 24 4.53 13.79 6.72
CA PRO A 24 3.53 12.96 6.05
C PRO A 24 2.15 13.60 6.06
N ASN A 25 1.29 13.13 5.14
CA ASN A 25 -0.11 13.55 5.06
C ASN A 25 -0.98 12.88 6.14
N ALA A 26 -0.60 11.66 6.54
CA ALA A 26 -1.33 10.88 7.53
C ALA A 26 -0.40 9.91 8.29
N PHE A 27 -0.85 9.53 9.48
CA PHE A 27 -0.27 8.48 10.31
C PHE A 27 -1.30 7.38 10.52
N ILE A 28 -0.86 6.12 10.46
CA ILE A 28 -1.66 4.98 10.90
C ILE A 28 -0.83 4.17 11.88
N PHE A 29 -1.32 4.02 13.11
CA PHE A 29 -0.62 3.31 14.18
C PHE A 29 -0.97 1.83 14.19
N LEU A 30 0.07 0.99 14.29
CA LEU A 30 0.01 -0.46 14.36
C LEU A 30 0.47 -0.89 15.76
N TYR A 31 -0.46 -0.84 16.72
CA TYR A 31 -0.16 -1.00 18.14
C TYR A 31 0.39 -2.38 18.50
N GLU A 32 -0.09 -3.44 17.86
CA GLU A 32 0.38 -4.81 18.15
C GLU A 32 1.87 -4.96 17.80
N ASN A 33 2.27 -4.34 16.69
CA ASN A 33 3.64 -4.42 16.18
C ASN A 33 4.56 -3.30 16.68
N HIS A 34 4.03 -2.34 17.44
CA HIS A 34 4.76 -1.13 17.88
C HIS A 34 5.34 -0.30 16.71
N LEU A 35 4.59 -0.27 15.60
CA LEU A 35 4.94 0.41 14.36
C LEU A 35 3.91 1.49 14.03
N PHE A 36 4.27 2.36 13.11
CA PHE A 36 3.30 3.23 12.44
C PHE A 36 3.70 3.43 10.98
N LEU A 37 2.66 3.58 10.15
CA LEU A 37 2.79 3.90 8.73
C LEU A 37 2.71 5.41 8.56
N THR A 38 3.51 5.91 7.62
CA THR A 38 3.46 7.29 7.14
C THR A 38 3.23 7.30 5.65
N PHE A 39 2.40 8.25 5.22
CA PHE A 39 1.97 8.36 3.83
C PHE A 39 2.37 9.71 3.28
N ARG A 40 3.14 9.72 2.20
CA ARG A 40 3.59 10.96 1.56
C ARG A 40 3.90 10.73 0.10
N ASP A 41 3.44 11.63 -0.77
CA ASP A 41 3.77 11.61 -2.20
C ASP A 41 3.54 10.22 -2.83
N SER A 42 2.42 9.59 -2.46
CA SER A 42 2.05 8.22 -2.83
C SER A 42 2.93 7.08 -2.30
N GLN A 43 3.96 7.38 -1.49
CA GLN A 43 4.80 6.38 -0.85
C GLN A 43 4.33 6.09 0.56
N VAL A 44 4.59 4.85 1.00
CA VAL A 44 4.34 4.38 2.35
C VAL A 44 5.69 4.05 2.99
N GLN A 45 5.91 4.53 4.21
CA GLN A 45 7.08 4.20 5.01
C GLN A 45 6.65 3.69 6.38
N VAL A 46 7.41 2.73 6.91
CA VAL A 46 7.15 2.04 8.17
C VAL A 46 8.18 2.47 9.20
N TRP A 47 7.72 2.96 10.33
CA TRP A 47 8.53 3.49 11.42
C TRP A 47 8.20 2.77 12.72
N ASN A 48 9.16 2.70 13.65
CA ASN A 48 8.90 2.22 14.99
C ASN A 48 8.68 3.38 15.98
N PHE A 49 8.19 3.09 17.19
CA PHE A 49 7.94 4.11 18.23
C PHE A 49 9.20 4.75 18.81
N LYS A 50 10.39 4.35 18.36
CA LYS A 50 11.66 5.04 18.66
C LYS A 50 12.06 6.05 17.58
N GLY A 51 11.24 6.21 16.54
CA GLY A 51 11.52 7.13 15.42
C GLY A 51 12.52 6.57 14.41
N GLU A 52 12.73 5.25 14.37
CA GLU A 52 13.62 4.61 13.41
C GLU A 52 12.81 4.11 12.21
N LEU A 53 13.32 4.35 11.00
CA LEU A 53 12.75 3.80 9.77
C LEU A 53 13.02 2.29 9.73
N VAL A 54 11.95 1.50 9.65
CA VAL A 54 12.01 0.03 9.60
C VAL A 54 12.09 -0.46 8.17
N THR A 55 11.18 0.02 7.31
CA THR A 55 11.16 -0.32 5.88
C THR A 55 10.39 0.72 5.07
N SER A 56 10.53 0.65 3.75
CA SER A 56 9.73 1.37 2.77
C SER A 56 9.27 0.38 1.70
N PHE A 57 8.12 0.63 1.10
CA PHE A 57 7.62 -0.27 0.08
C PHE A 57 8.12 0.15 -1.30
N GLU A 58 8.74 -0.77 -2.03
CA GLU A 58 9.43 -0.49 -3.31
C GLU A 58 8.46 -0.32 -4.49
N ASP A 59 7.28 -0.95 -4.43
CA ASP A 59 6.34 -1.07 -5.55
C ASP A 59 4.93 -0.47 -5.24
N HIS A 60 4.82 0.19 -4.09
CA HIS A 60 3.55 0.60 -3.48
C HIS A 60 3.28 2.09 -3.71
N LEU A 61 3.21 2.47 -4.98
CA LEU A 61 2.86 3.83 -5.37
C LEU A 61 1.35 4.01 -5.29
N LEU A 62 0.83 4.56 -4.19
CA LEU A 62 -0.60 4.79 -4.01
C LEU A 62 -1.18 5.68 -5.13
N TRP A 63 -2.37 5.33 -5.62
CA TRP A 63 -2.99 6.09 -6.72
C TRP A 63 -3.27 7.55 -6.37
N HIS A 64 -3.68 7.81 -5.14
CA HIS A 64 -3.96 9.17 -4.66
C HIS A 64 -2.82 9.67 -3.75
N PRO A 65 -2.15 10.78 -4.09
CA PRO A 65 -1.06 11.34 -3.28
C PRO A 65 -1.54 11.84 -1.91
N ASN A 66 -2.81 12.28 -1.86
CA ASN A 66 -3.53 12.55 -0.63
C ASN A 66 -4.24 11.27 -0.23
N CYS A 67 -3.51 10.38 0.42
CA CYS A 67 -3.98 9.06 0.86
C CYS A 67 -5.38 9.17 1.49
N ASN A 68 -6.41 8.78 0.75
CA ASN A 68 -7.72 8.53 1.33
C ASN A 68 -7.65 7.13 1.92
N THR A 69 -7.85 7.00 3.24
CA THR A 69 -7.93 5.71 3.96
C THR A 69 -8.90 4.72 3.32
N ASN A 70 -9.81 5.19 2.45
CA ASN A 70 -10.72 4.35 1.70
C ASN A 70 -10.05 3.40 0.70
N ASN A 71 -8.80 3.64 0.29
CA ASN A 71 -8.11 2.86 -0.75
C ASN A 71 -7.01 1.94 -0.22
N ILE A 72 -6.94 1.80 1.11
CA ILE A 72 -6.00 0.92 1.80
C ILE A 72 -6.75 0.09 2.83
N PHE A 73 -6.27 -1.13 3.05
CA PHE A 73 -6.74 -2.01 4.10
C PHE A 73 -5.53 -2.62 4.79
N ILE A 74 -5.58 -2.71 6.11
CA ILE A 74 -4.53 -3.32 6.94
C ILE A 74 -5.17 -4.52 7.63
N THR A 75 -4.53 -5.67 7.53
CA THR A 75 -5.04 -6.92 8.09
C THR A 75 -5.16 -6.84 9.61
N GLN A 76 -6.00 -7.72 10.18
CA GLN A 76 -6.19 -7.80 11.62
C GLN A 76 -4.88 -8.07 12.36
N GLU A 77 -4.00 -8.89 11.80
CA GLU A 77 -2.66 -9.19 12.35
C GLU A 77 -1.64 -8.04 12.13
N GLN A 78 -2.04 -6.97 11.43
CA GLN A 78 -1.21 -5.79 11.14
C GLN A 78 0.12 -6.12 10.44
N ASP A 79 0.14 -7.22 9.70
CA ASP A 79 1.30 -7.78 9.02
C ASP A 79 1.30 -7.49 7.51
N LEU A 80 0.11 -7.28 6.92
CA LEU A 80 -0.10 -6.97 5.52
C LEU A 80 -0.84 -5.64 5.32
N ILE A 81 -0.49 -4.95 4.25
CA ILE A 81 -1.24 -3.84 3.69
C ILE A 81 -1.72 -4.22 2.29
N VAL A 82 -3.03 -4.04 2.06
CA VAL A 82 -3.66 -4.12 0.75
C VAL A 82 -3.91 -2.69 0.28
N SER A 83 -3.47 -2.33 -0.91
CA SER A 83 -3.63 -0.98 -1.41
C SER A 83 -3.92 -0.92 -2.90
N TYR A 84 -4.62 0.15 -3.29
CA TYR A 84 -4.81 0.50 -4.69
C TYR A 84 -3.64 1.38 -5.18
N CYS A 85 -2.85 0.82 -6.09
CA CYS A 85 -1.60 1.38 -6.59
C CYS A 85 -1.72 1.89 -8.03
N LYS A 86 -0.99 2.98 -8.29
CA LYS A 86 -0.69 3.50 -9.62
C LYS A 86 0.34 2.61 -10.31
N PRO A 87 0.23 2.43 -11.63
CA PRO A 87 1.31 1.91 -12.43
C PRO A 87 2.61 2.68 -12.21
N ASN A 88 3.71 1.95 -12.02
CA ASN A 88 5.05 2.52 -11.98
C ASN A 88 5.42 2.95 -13.42
N ALA A 89 5.25 4.24 -13.71
CA ALA A 89 5.41 4.78 -15.06
C ALA A 89 6.85 5.22 -15.29
N GLU A 90 7.72 4.27 -15.60
CA GLU A 90 8.91 4.55 -16.41
C GLU A 90 9.00 3.51 -17.55
N GLY A 91 8.36 3.83 -18.68
CA GLY A 91 8.68 3.21 -19.97
C GLY A 91 7.59 2.39 -20.68
N SER A 92 6.40 2.15 -20.12
CA SER A 92 5.31 1.47 -20.84
C SER A 92 3.99 2.23 -20.72
N GLU A 93 3.46 2.68 -21.87
CA GLU A 93 2.21 3.44 -22.02
C GLU A 93 0.93 2.61 -21.67
N LYS A 94 1.08 1.44 -21.04
CA LYS A 94 0.00 0.47 -20.76
C LYS A 94 0.11 -0.20 -19.39
N SER A 95 0.76 0.44 -18.44
CA SER A 95 0.75 -0.11 -17.09
C SER A 95 -0.60 0.26 -16.45
N ALA A 96 -1.42 -0.76 -16.20
CA ALA A 96 -2.77 -0.63 -15.65
C ALA A 96 -2.72 -0.41 -14.13
N ALA A 97 -3.80 0.14 -13.57
CA ALA A 97 -3.96 0.21 -12.12
C ALA A 97 -3.91 -1.18 -11.48
N SER A 98 -3.37 -1.28 -10.27
CA SER A 98 -3.22 -2.56 -9.56
C SER A 98 -3.66 -2.50 -8.12
N ILE A 99 -4.00 -3.65 -7.56
CA ILE A 99 -4.15 -3.80 -6.11
C ILE A 99 -3.00 -4.66 -5.62
N ASN A 100 -2.18 -4.10 -4.73
CA ASN A 100 -1.01 -4.78 -4.20
C ASN A 100 -1.30 -5.26 -2.78
N VAL A 101 -0.86 -6.47 -2.46
CA VAL A 101 -0.82 -7.02 -1.11
C VAL A 101 0.65 -7.10 -0.72
N SER A 102 1.06 -6.36 0.30
CA SER A 102 2.47 -6.28 0.69
C SER A 102 2.66 -6.47 2.19
N SER A 103 3.79 -7.07 2.54
CA SER A 103 4.21 -7.24 3.92
C SER A 103 4.64 -5.90 4.51
N ILE A 104 4.03 -5.52 5.63
CA ILE A 104 4.37 -4.30 6.37
C ILE A 104 5.78 -4.39 6.94
N LEU A 105 6.19 -5.55 7.45
CA LEU A 105 7.51 -5.70 8.07
C LEU A 105 8.65 -5.63 7.04
N THR A 106 8.46 -6.27 5.88
CA THR A 106 9.53 -6.38 4.88
C THR A 106 9.46 -5.33 3.78
N GLY A 107 8.30 -4.69 3.60
CA GLY A 107 8.04 -3.77 2.48
C GLY A 107 7.85 -4.47 1.13
N LYS A 108 7.90 -5.81 1.09
CA LYS A 108 7.82 -6.60 -0.14
C LYS A 108 6.38 -6.89 -0.55
N CYS A 109 6.13 -6.79 -1.84
CA CYS A 109 4.90 -7.26 -2.45
C CYS A 109 4.83 -8.78 -2.45
N GLN A 110 3.68 -9.29 -2.03
CA GLN A 110 3.39 -10.72 -1.96
C GLN A 110 2.44 -11.15 -3.07
N ALA A 111 1.52 -10.27 -3.47
CA ALA A 111 0.59 -10.53 -4.56
C ALA A 111 0.14 -9.22 -5.20
N LYS A 112 -0.18 -9.29 -6.49
CA LYS A 112 -0.61 -8.12 -7.27
C LYS A 112 -1.78 -8.46 -8.18
N LEU A 113 -2.87 -7.72 -8.09
CA LEU A 113 -4.07 -7.89 -8.90
C LEU A 113 -4.14 -6.81 -9.98
N GLY A 114 -4.55 -7.18 -11.19
CA GLY A 114 -4.82 -6.24 -12.29
C GLY A 114 -3.69 -6.05 -13.30
N GLN A 115 -2.45 -6.48 -13.01
CA GLN A 115 -1.37 -6.48 -13.98
C GLN A 115 -1.46 -7.75 -14.85
N GLY A 116 -1.72 -7.57 -16.15
CA GLY A 116 -1.87 -8.67 -17.09
C GLY A 116 -1.36 -8.30 -18.47
N GLN A 117 -0.07 -8.04 -18.60
CA GLN A 117 0.62 -8.12 -19.89
C GLN A 117 2.08 -8.49 -19.70
N GLY A 118 2.48 -9.62 -20.30
CA GLY A 118 3.83 -10.17 -20.30
C GLY A 118 3.75 -11.67 -20.57
N ASP A 119 3.91 -12.07 -21.83
CA ASP A 119 4.01 -13.47 -22.27
C ASP A 119 5.38 -14.08 -21.93
N GLU A 120 5.92 -13.77 -20.75
CA GLU A 120 7.19 -14.32 -20.29
C GLU A 120 6.99 -14.89 -18.88
N GLU A 121 6.92 -16.21 -18.84
CA GLU A 121 7.07 -17.05 -17.67
C GLU A 121 8.50 -16.87 -17.11
N GLU A 122 8.79 -15.71 -16.53
CA GLU A 122 9.95 -15.57 -15.66
C GLU A 122 9.51 -15.47 -14.21
N GLU A 123 10.08 -16.38 -13.43
CA GLU A 123 9.70 -16.72 -12.07
C GLU A 123 9.74 -15.50 -11.13
N MET A 124 8.73 -15.44 -10.25
CA MET A 124 8.64 -14.59 -9.05
C MET A 124 7.87 -13.27 -9.18
N ASP A 125 6.57 -13.33 -9.46
CA ASP A 125 5.59 -12.42 -8.83
C ASP A 125 4.19 -13.07 -8.89
N ALA A 126 3.48 -13.17 -7.76
CA ALA A 126 2.14 -13.77 -7.71
C ALA A 126 1.10 -12.80 -8.26
N SER A 127 1.22 -12.46 -9.55
CA SER A 127 0.31 -11.59 -10.27
C SER A 127 -0.97 -12.34 -10.63
N LEU A 128 -2.10 -11.90 -10.08
CA LEU A 128 -3.40 -12.51 -10.27
C LEU A 128 -4.17 -11.76 -11.37
N VAL A 129 -4.57 -12.53 -12.38
CA VAL A 129 -5.39 -12.05 -13.50
C VAL A 129 -6.86 -12.03 -13.08
N LEU A 130 -7.50 -10.86 -13.18
CA LEU A 130 -8.94 -10.72 -12.95
C LEU A 130 -9.73 -11.46 -14.01
N ARG A 131 -10.76 -12.20 -13.58
CA ARG A 131 -11.65 -12.98 -14.45
C ARG A 131 -13.09 -12.61 -14.16
N SER A 132 -13.89 -12.57 -15.22
CA SER A 132 -15.34 -12.39 -15.15
C SER A 132 -16.00 -13.70 -14.69
N PRO A 133 -17.27 -13.67 -14.24
CA PRO A 133 -18.01 -14.89 -13.87
C PRO A 133 -18.08 -15.93 -14.99
N GLY A 134 -17.94 -15.50 -16.25
CA GLY A 134 -17.87 -16.38 -17.43
C GLY A 134 -16.47 -16.95 -17.74
N GLY A 135 -15.48 -16.71 -16.87
CA GLY A 135 -14.10 -17.22 -17.03
C GLY A 135 -13.21 -16.38 -17.94
N ASN A 136 -13.77 -15.42 -18.68
CA ASN A 136 -13.03 -14.51 -19.55
C ASN A 136 -12.17 -13.55 -18.72
N ARG A 137 -10.94 -13.30 -19.18
CA ARG A 137 -10.03 -12.30 -18.58
C ARG A 137 -10.69 -10.92 -18.63
N VAL A 138 -10.63 -10.20 -17.53
CA VAL A 138 -11.05 -8.80 -17.45
C VAL A 138 -9.80 -7.95 -17.50
N SER A 139 -9.83 -6.91 -18.33
CA SER A 139 -8.73 -5.94 -18.37
C SER A 139 -8.62 -5.27 -16.99
N GLY A 140 -7.41 -5.20 -16.44
CA GLY A 140 -7.14 -4.49 -15.19
C GLY A 140 -7.66 -3.05 -15.24
N ASP A 141 -7.47 -2.34 -16.35
CA ASP A 141 -7.98 -0.99 -16.55
C ASP A 141 -9.50 -0.89 -16.53
N ALA A 142 -10.21 -1.91 -17.04
CA ALA A 142 -11.66 -1.90 -17.05
C ALA A 142 -12.26 -2.21 -15.66
N ALA A 143 -11.57 -3.05 -14.87
CA ALA A 143 -12.02 -3.42 -13.53
C ALA A 143 -11.57 -2.43 -12.45
N LEU A 144 -10.36 -1.86 -12.60
CA LEU A 144 -9.68 -1.07 -11.58
C LEU A 144 -9.42 0.38 -12.01
N GLY A 145 -9.97 0.86 -13.11
CA GLY A 145 -9.60 2.17 -13.68
C GLY A 145 -9.91 3.40 -12.81
N ASP A 146 -10.86 3.30 -11.87
CA ASP A 146 -11.21 4.42 -10.98
C ASP A 146 -11.74 3.92 -9.61
N VAL A 147 -10.91 3.14 -8.90
CA VAL A 147 -11.26 2.63 -7.57
C VAL A 147 -11.27 3.78 -6.55
N THR A 148 -12.42 3.95 -5.89
CA THR A 148 -12.69 4.98 -4.87
C THR A 148 -12.81 4.40 -3.45
N ALA A 149 -13.01 3.08 -3.34
CA ALA A 149 -13.07 2.35 -2.09
C ALA A 149 -12.53 0.93 -2.29
N LEU A 150 -11.82 0.44 -1.28
CA LEU A 150 -11.23 -0.90 -1.24
C LEU A 150 -11.49 -1.52 0.14
N PHE A 151 -11.88 -2.80 0.14
CA PHE A 151 -12.01 -3.61 1.33
C PHE A 151 -11.51 -5.02 1.07
N TYR A 152 -10.76 -5.59 2.01
CA TYR A 152 -10.29 -6.98 1.93
C TYR A 152 -10.97 -7.81 3.00
N ASN A 153 -11.62 -8.90 2.60
CA ASN A 153 -12.19 -9.90 3.49
C ASN A 153 -11.16 -11.01 3.72
N GLU A 154 -10.49 -10.96 4.87
CA GLU A 154 -9.43 -11.90 5.26
C GLU A 154 -9.94 -13.34 5.38
N GLU A 155 -11.17 -13.56 5.86
CA GLU A 155 -11.73 -14.91 6.02
C GLU A 155 -11.98 -15.60 4.68
N ARG A 156 -12.31 -14.81 3.64
CA ARG A 156 -12.67 -15.33 2.31
C ARG A 156 -11.58 -15.14 1.27
N ASN A 157 -10.51 -14.40 1.58
CA ASN A 157 -9.51 -13.93 0.63
C ASN A 157 -10.14 -13.20 -0.58
N GLU A 158 -11.11 -12.34 -0.30
CA GLU A 158 -11.88 -11.60 -1.31
C GLU A 158 -11.61 -10.11 -1.23
N ILE A 159 -11.40 -9.45 -2.38
CA ILE A 159 -11.28 -7.99 -2.46
C ILE A 159 -12.57 -7.41 -3.04
N TYR A 160 -13.08 -6.39 -2.38
CA TYR A 160 -14.25 -5.63 -2.75
C TYR A 160 -13.80 -4.22 -3.15
N THR A 161 -14.12 -3.80 -4.37
CA THR A 161 -13.82 -2.45 -4.86
C THR A 161 -15.11 -1.69 -5.20
N GLY A 162 -15.11 -0.39 -4.93
CA GLY A 162 -16.11 0.55 -5.43
C GLY A 162 -15.48 1.50 -6.43
N ASN A 163 -16.06 1.61 -7.62
CA ASN A 163 -15.55 2.50 -8.67
C ASN A 163 -16.43 3.73 -8.82
N ALA A 164 -15.86 4.86 -9.25
CA ALA A 164 -16.67 6.02 -9.64
C ALA A 164 -17.58 5.64 -10.83
N SER A 165 -18.82 6.13 -10.80
CA SER A 165 -19.85 5.90 -11.84
C SER A 165 -19.74 6.90 -12.98
#